data_AF-A0A6G0KZ80-F1
#
_entry.id   AF-A0A6G0KZ80-F1
#
_cell.length_a   1.000
_cell.length_b   1.000
_cell.length_c   1.000
_cell.angle_alpha   90.00
_cell.angle_beta   90.00
_cell.angle_gamma   90.00
#
_symmetry.space_group_name_H-M   'P 1'
#
loop_
_entity.id
_entity.type
_entity.pdbx_description
1 polymer ?
#
loop_
_entity_poly.entity_id
_entity_poly.type
_entity_poly.pdbx_seq_one_letter_code
_entity_poly.pdbx_strand_id
1 'polypeptide(L)'
;MQATRHTIDTVDKVADKGRIVSGYLERYEKAHVFSSRWRQYFYVLKHATLTCYKSKSEYEERGPPFERPISISGYRVVQSRTDELKIKLIPPEAGHQMLRFRAPASVGRETWMKRFAEATQFSGQ
;
A
#
# COMPACT_ATOMS: atom_id res chain seq x y z
N MET A 1 -24.66 30.94 7.15
CA MET A 1 -24.21 29.57 7.51
C MET A 1 -24.65 28.63 6.40
N GLN A 2 -23.74 28.06 5.61
CA GLN A 2 -23.89 26.73 4.98
C GLN A 2 -22.79 26.46 3.95
N ALA A 3 -22.33 25.20 4.00
CA ALA A 3 -21.68 24.42 2.95
C ALA A 3 -20.24 24.81 2.55
N THR A 4 -19.29 24.47 3.43
CA THR A 4 -17.90 24.17 3.06
C THR A 4 -17.84 22.92 2.18
N ARG A 5 -17.95 23.11 0.86
CA ARG A 5 -17.42 22.17 -0.13
C ARG A 5 -15.92 22.43 -0.28
N HIS A 6 -15.09 21.66 0.42
CA HIS A 6 -13.66 21.58 0.14
C HIS A 6 -13.30 20.19 -0.37
N THR A 7 -13.30 20.11 -1.69
CA THR A 7 -12.68 19.11 -2.54
C THR A 7 -11.15 19.20 -2.40
N ILE A 8 -10.50 18.27 -1.70
CA ILE A 8 -9.03 18.10 -1.69
C ILE A 8 -8.76 16.61 -1.34
N ASP A 9 -8.80 15.65 -2.27
CA ASP A 9 -7.75 15.32 -3.24
C ASP A 9 -6.38 15.93 -2.91
N THR A 10 -5.65 15.37 -1.94
CA THR A 10 -4.19 15.41 -1.99
C THR A 10 -3.62 14.26 -1.17
N VAL A 11 -2.86 13.41 -1.86
CA VAL A 11 -1.81 12.58 -1.25
C VAL A 11 -1.00 13.50 -0.33
N ASP A 12 -1.10 13.28 0.98
CA ASP A 12 -0.40 14.12 1.95
C ASP A 12 1.10 14.10 1.64
N LYS A 13 1.59 15.28 1.27
CA LYS A 13 2.91 15.51 0.70
C LYS A 13 3.79 16.15 1.75
N VAL A 14 3.91 15.58 2.96
CA VAL A 14 4.82 16.07 4.02
C VAL A 14 5.19 14.85 4.89
N ALA A 15 6.43 14.38 5.08
CA ALA A 15 7.71 15.04 5.23
C ALA A 15 8.87 14.09 4.85
N ASP A 16 10.00 14.68 4.48
CA ASP A 16 11.32 14.06 4.27
C ASP A 16 11.54 13.31 2.93
N LYS A 17 12.04 14.07 1.93
CA LYS A 17 12.84 13.56 0.81
C LYS A 17 12.21 12.48 -0.08
N GLY A 18 10.98 12.63 -0.58
CA GLY A 18 10.49 11.86 -1.75
C GLY A 18 10.53 10.33 -1.64
N ARG A 19 10.67 9.78 -0.43
CA ARG A 19 10.85 8.35 -0.14
C ARG A 19 9.69 7.74 0.66
N ILE A 20 8.66 8.54 0.92
CA ILE A 20 7.44 8.12 1.62
C ILE A 20 6.26 8.27 0.68
N VAL A 21 5.51 7.18 0.49
CA VAL A 21 4.35 7.08 -0.38
C VAL A 21 3.20 6.58 0.47
N SER A 22 2.10 7.32 0.51
CA SER A 22 0.91 6.91 1.26
C SER A 22 -0.34 6.95 0.41
N GLY A 23 -1.24 6.00 0.61
CA GLY A 23 -2.51 5.97 -0.10
C GLY A 23 -3.34 4.73 0.21
N TYR A 24 -4.57 4.75 -0.28
CA TYR A 24 -5.50 3.63 -0.11
C TYR A 24 -5.20 2.52 -1.11
N LEU A 25 -5.06 1.29 -0.62
CA LEU A 25 -5.00 0.08 -1.43
C LEU A 25 -5.96 -0.94 -0.84
N GLU A 26 -6.56 -1.75 -1.71
CA GLU A 26 -7.31 -2.91 -1.27
C GLU A 26 -6.35 -4.09 -1.12
N ARG A 27 -6.28 -4.68 0.05
CA ARG A 27 -5.56 -5.93 0.27
C ARG A 27 -6.53 -7.10 0.10
N TYR A 28 -6.06 -8.12 -0.58
CA TYR A 28 -6.74 -9.40 -0.63
C TYR A 28 -6.54 -10.12 0.69
N GLU A 29 -7.61 -10.26 1.46
CA GLU A 29 -7.65 -11.10 2.64
C GLU A 29 -8.35 -12.40 2.28
N LYS A 30 -7.63 -13.52 2.46
CA LYS A 30 -8.24 -14.84 2.37
C LYS A 30 -8.94 -15.10 3.70
N ALA A 31 -10.20 -14.70 3.83
CA ALA A 31 -11.01 -15.17 4.94
C ALA A 31 -11.33 -16.66 4.71
N HIS A 32 -11.47 -17.42 5.81
CA HIS A 32 -11.57 -18.88 5.82
C HIS A 32 -12.40 -19.49 4.67
N VAL A 33 -11.86 -20.56 4.08
CA VAL A 33 -12.36 -21.56 3.10
C VAL A 33 -13.23 -21.09 1.91
N PHE A 34 -14.14 -20.13 2.04
CA PHE A 34 -15.09 -19.75 0.96
C PHE A 34 -15.31 -18.24 0.78
N SER A 35 -14.63 -17.35 1.50
CA SER A 35 -14.80 -15.90 1.31
C SER A 35 -13.48 -15.19 1.07
N SER A 36 -13.24 -14.83 -0.19
CA SER A 36 -12.17 -13.92 -0.57
C SER A 36 -12.70 -12.49 -0.49
N ARG A 37 -12.15 -11.65 0.39
CA ARG A 37 -12.59 -10.25 0.48
C ARG A 37 -11.42 -9.31 0.18
N TRP A 38 -11.70 -8.33 -0.68
CA TRP A 38 -10.84 -7.17 -0.86
C TRP A 38 -11.24 -6.16 0.21
N ARG A 39 -10.26 -5.74 1.01
CA ARG A 39 -10.49 -4.76 2.07
C ARG A 39 -9.55 -3.60 1.90
N GLN A 40 -10.12 -2.40 1.86
CA GLN A 40 -9.37 -1.17 1.71
C GLN A 40 -8.68 -0.80 3.02
N TYR A 41 -7.40 -0.52 2.93
CA TYR A 41 -6.56 -0.05 4.03
C TYR A 41 -5.72 1.13 3.56
N PHE A 42 -5.25 1.93 4.52
CA PHE A 42 -4.33 3.02 4.24
C PHE A 42 -2.90 2.52 4.39
N TYR A 43 -2.18 2.45 3.29
CA TYR A 43 -0.80 2.00 3.26
C TYR A 43 0.15 3.18 3.24
N VAL A 44 1.22 3.06 4.02
CA VAL A 44 2.34 4.00 4.04
C VAL A 44 3.60 3.21 3.77
N LEU A 45 4.17 3.42 2.59
CA LEU A 45 5.45 2.86 2.18
C LEU A 45 6.54 3.89 2.48
N LYS A 46 7.41 3.56 3.42
CA LYS A 46 8.59 4.35 3.79
C LYS A 46 9.84 3.56 3.45
N HIS A 47 10.61 4.02 2.47
CA HIS A 47 11.79 3.32 1.94
C HIS A 47 11.42 1.91 1.44
N ALA A 48 11.74 0.86 2.19
CA ALA A 48 11.35 -0.52 1.90
C ALA A 48 10.31 -1.08 2.89
N THR A 49 9.82 -0.26 3.83
CA THR A 49 8.93 -0.68 4.90
C THR A 49 7.51 -0.26 4.58
N LEU A 50 6.63 -1.24 4.40
CA LEU A 50 5.21 -1.05 4.15
C LEU A 50 4.44 -1.16 5.46
N THR A 51 3.84 -0.06 5.89
CA THR A 51 3.00 0.01 7.08
C THR A 51 1.53 0.07 6.68
N CYS A 52 0.68 -0.67 7.42
CA CYS A 52 -0.75 -0.75 7.20
C CYS A 52 -1.50 -0.03 8.34
N TYR A 53 -2.43 0.84 7.98
CA TYR A 53 -3.35 1.52 8.90
C TYR A 53 -4.79 1.26 8.47
N LYS A 54 -5.74 1.29 9.41
CA LYS A 54 -7.15 1.05 9.10
C LYS A 54 -7.74 2.19 8.27
N SER A 55 -7.26 3.42 8.47
CA SER A 55 -7.72 4.62 7.76
C SER A 55 -6.67 5.73 7.82
N LYS A 56 -6.79 6.75 6.94
CA LYS A 56 -5.90 7.92 6.95
C LYS A 56 -5.93 8.65 8.31
N SER A 57 -7.10 8.75 8.93
CA SER A 57 -7.27 9.39 10.25
C SER A 57 -6.36 8.77 11.31
N GLU A 58 -6.27 7.44 11.40
CA GLU A 58 -5.35 6.79 12.34
C GLU A 58 -3.89 7.15 12.08
N TYR A 59 -3.49 7.27 10.81
CA TYR A 59 -2.14 7.71 10.47
C TYR A 59 -1.88 9.17 10.88
N GLU A 60 -2.83 10.07 10.63
CA GLU A 60 -2.73 11.49 11.01
C GLU A 60 -2.74 11.69 12.53
N GLU A 61 -3.53 10.89 13.24
CA GLU A 61 -3.57 10.84 14.71
C GLU A 61 -2.36 10.12 15.32
N ARG A 62 -1.41 9.65 14.50
CA ARG A 62 -0.23 8.86 14.91
C ARG A 62 -0.63 7.63 15.75
N GLY A 63 -1.77 7.04 15.43
CA GLY A 63 -2.25 5.81 16.02
C GLY A 63 -1.30 4.63 15.75
N PRO A 64 -1.37 3.57 16.56
CA PRO A 64 -0.60 2.36 16.30
C PRO A 64 -0.98 1.77 14.94
N PRO A 65 -0.02 1.22 14.18
CA PRO A 65 -0.33 0.60 12.90
C PRO A 65 -1.24 -0.62 13.11
N PHE A 66 -2.19 -0.80 12.19
CA PHE A 66 -3.18 -1.88 12.27
C PHE A 66 -2.50 -3.26 12.18
N GLU A 67 -1.43 -3.35 11.39
CA GLU A 67 -0.59 -4.54 11.30
C GLU A 67 0.88 -4.18 11.48
N ARG A 68 1.70 -5.19 11.78
CA ARG A 68 3.15 -5.00 11.87
C ARG A 68 3.68 -4.50 10.52
N PRO A 69 4.56 -3.48 10.52
CA PRO A 69 5.19 -3.01 9.30
C PRO A 69 5.98 -4.15 8.64
N ILE A 70 5.82 -4.31 7.33
CA ILE A 70 6.43 -5.38 6.56
C ILE A 70 7.52 -4.78 5.68
N SER A 71 8.74 -5.30 5.80
CA SER A 71 9.81 -4.96 4.86
C SER A 71 9.59 -5.71 3.54
N ILE A 72 9.39 -4.96 2.46
CA ILE A 72 9.23 -5.48 1.10
C ILE A 72 10.53 -5.41 0.29
N SER A 73 11.66 -5.15 0.95
CA SER A 73 13.00 -5.21 0.34
C SER A 73 13.23 -6.60 -0.25
N GLY A 74 13.72 -6.65 -1.50
CA GLY A 74 13.93 -7.91 -2.23
C GLY A 74 12.66 -8.58 -2.76
N TYR A 75 11.46 -8.04 -2.51
CA TYR A 75 10.23 -8.59 -3.09
C TYR A 75 10.19 -8.38 -4.60
N ARG A 76 9.45 -9.23 -5.31
CA ARG A 76 9.15 -9.04 -6.73
C ARG A 76 7.75 -8.45 -6.87
N VAL A 77 7.66 -7.31 -7.53
CA VAL A 77 6.40 -6.69 -7.92
C VAL A 77 5.94 -7.32 -9.22
N VAL A 78 4.78 -7.97 -9.20
CA VAL A 78 4.20 -8.65 -10.36
C VAL A 78 2.82 -8.09 -10.63
N GLN A 79 2.60 -7.59 -11.84
CA GLN A 79 1.27 -7.24 -12.33
C GLN A 79 0.50 -8.49 -12.75
N SER A 80 -0.80 -8.52 -12.47
CA SER A 80 -1.65 -9.55 -13.07
C SER A 80 -1.98 -9.18 -14.51
N ARG A 81 -1.81 -10.12 -15.45
CA ARG A 81 -2.23 -9.92 -16.86
C ARG A 81 -3.75 -9.90 -17.03
N THR A 82 -4.48 -10.58 -16.15
CA THR A 82 -5.94 -10.76 -16.23
C THR A 82 -6.72 -9.67 -15.51
N ASP A 83 -6.08 -8.97 -14.58
CA ASP A 83 -6.72 -7.91 -13.79
C ASP A 83 -5.73 -6.78 -13.66
N GLU A 84 -5.95 -5.77 -14.49
CA GLU A 84 -5.07 -4.64 -14.58
C GLU A 84 -4.96 -3.89 -13.26
N LEU A 85 -5.87 -4.02 -12.29
CA LEU A 85 -5.78 -3.31 -11.02
C LEU A 85 -4.98 -4.07 -9.96
N LYS A 86 -4.69 -5.37 -10.18
CA LYS A 86 -4.04 -6.25 -9.20
C LYS A 86 -2.52 -6.19 -9.28
N ILE A 87 -1.92 -5.87 -8.14
CA ILE A 87 -0.48 -5.88 -7.89
C ILE A 87 -0.18 -7.03 -6.92
N LYS A 88 0.80 -7.87 -7.23
CA LYS A 88 1.27 -8.95 -6.36
C LYS A 88 2.68 -8.63 -5.90
N LEU A 89 2.92 -8.68 -4.60
CA LEU A 89 4.27 -8.65 -4.03
C LEU A 89 4.64 -10.08 -3.61
N ILE A 90 5.64 -10.63 -4.30
CA ILE A 90 6.14 -11.98 -4.07
C ILE A 90 7.43 -11.86 -3.26
N PRO A 91 7.50 -12.40 -2.05
CA PRO A 91 8.74 -12.37 -1.27
C PRO A 91 9.84 -13.19 -1.94
N PRO A 92 11.13 -12.83 -1.73
CA PRO A 92 12.25 -13.62 -2.18
C PRO A 92 12.43 -14.91 -1.34
N GLU A 93 12.06 -14.86 -0.06
CA GLU A 93 12.21 -15.97 0.89
C GLU A 93 10.93 -16.80 1.00
N ALA A 94 11.08 -18.12 0.86
CA ALA A 94 10.01 -19.09 1.04
C ALA A 94 9.65 -19.18 2.54
N GLY A 95 8.56 -18.50 2.93
CA GLY A 95 8.10 -18.40 4.32
C GLY A 95 7.49 -17.04 4.62
N HIS A 96 7.83 -16.02 3.84
CA HIS A 96 7.20 -14.71 3.90
C HIS A 96 5.84 -14.72 3.19
N GLN A 97 4.91 -13.90 3.69
CA GLN A 97 3.56 -13.84 3.14
C GLN A 97 3.56 -13.14 1.77
N MET A 98 3.05 -13.82 0.74
CA MET A 98 2.70 -13.17 -0.53
C MET A 98 1.56 -12.18 -0.30
N LEU A 99 1.79 -10.92 -0.65
CA LEU A 99 0.80 -9.87 -0.53
C LEU A 99 0.17 -9.59 -1.89
N ARG A 100 -1.16 -9.46 -1.92
CA ARG A 100 -1.91 -9.13 -3.13
C ARG A 100 -2.69 -7.87 -2.84
N PHE A 101 -2.42 -6.84 -3.63
CA PHE A 101 -3.02 -5.53 -3.55
C PHE A 101 -3.83 -5.24 -4.81
N ARG A 102 -4.79 -4.35 -4.67
CA ARG A 102 -5.50 -3.74 -5.77
C ARG A 102 -5.46 -2.23 -5.57
N ALA A 103 -4.92 -1.54 -6.56
CA ALA A 103 -4.88 -0.09 -6.55
C ALA A 103 -6.21 0.45 -7.10
N PRO A 104 -6.84 1.43 -6.46
CA PRO A 104 -7.99 2.12 -7.04
C PRO A 104 -7.57 2.86 -8.30
N ALA A 105 -8.43 2.87 -9.33
CA ALA A 105 -8.13 3.46 -10.64
C ALA A 105 -7.66 4.93 -10.53
N SER A 106 -8.18 5.68 -9.57
CA SER A 106 -7.84 7.09 -9.33
C SER A 106 -6.41 7.34 -8.84
N VAL A 107 -5.76 6.39 -8.15
CA VAL A 107 -4.42 6.59 -7.55
C VAL A 107 -3.30 6.16 -8.52
N GLY A 108 -3.66 5.57 -9.66
CA GLY A 108 -2.71 5.13 -10.66
C GLY A 108 -1.92 3.91 -10.17
N ARG A 109 -2.34 2.71 -10.60
CA ARG A 109 -1.58 1.47 -10.37
C ARG A 109 -0.10 1.63 -10.67
N GLU A 110 0.23 2.29 -11.78
CA GLU A 110 1.60 2.51 -12.23
C GLU A 110 2.44 3.25 -11.20
N THR A 111 1.84 4.23 -10.50
CA THR A 111 2.49 4.92 -9.39
C THR A 111 2.86 3.91 -8.32
N TRP A 112 1.90 3.15 -7.79
CA TRP A 112 2.18 2.14 -6.76
C TRP A 112 3.15 1.07 -7.22
N MET A 113 3.05 0.59 -8.46
CA MET A 113 3.98 -0.38 -9.02
C MET A 113 5.41 0.16 -9.08
N LYS A 114 5.59 1.39 -9.56
CA LYS A 114 6.89 2.05 -9.59
C LYS A 114 7.44 2.21 -8.19
N ARG A 115 6.61 2.66 -7.24
CA ARG A 115 7.02 2.84 -5.83
C ARG A 115 7.36 1.53 -5.15
N PHE A 116 6.59 0.48 -5.39
CA PHE A 116 6.93 -0.85 -4.89
C PHE A 116 8.23 -1.34 -5.51
N ALA A 117 8.43 -1.19 -6.82
CA ALA A 117 9.66 -1.61 -7.48
C ALA A 117 10.89 -0.87 -6.92
N GLU A 118 10.78 0.45 -6.73
CA GLU A 118 11.82 1.25 -6.06
C GLU A 118 12.10 0.74 -4.63
N ALA A 119 11.03 0.44 -3.87
CA ALA A 119 11.14 -0.06 -2.50
C ALA A 119 11.70 -1.48 -2.41
N THR A 120 11.45 -2.34 -3.40
CA THR A 120 12.01 -3.70 -3.40
C THR A 120 13.47 -3.71 -3.84
N GLN A 121 13.88 -2.78 -4.68
CA GLN A 121 15.29 -2.56 -5.04
C GLN A 121 16.07 -1.84 -3.94
N PHE A 122 15.38 -1.23 -2.97
CA PHE A 122 16.00 -0.59 -1.83
C PHE A 122 16.62 -1.66 -0.93
N SER A 123 17.90 -1.95 -1.18
CA SER A 123 18.79 -2.66 -0.28
C SER A 123 19.34 -1.61 0.67
N GLY A 124 18.95 -1.68 1.95
CA GLY A 124 19.54 -0.79 2.96
C GLY A 124 21.06 -0.97 2.95
N GLN A 125 21.79 0.09 2.60
CA GLN A 125 23.21 0.21 2.93
C GLN A 125 23.38 0.26 4.44
#